data_AF-G2EDB1-F1
#
_entry.id   AF-G2EDB1-F1
#
_cell.length_a   1.000
_cell.length_b   1.000
_cell.length_c   1.000
_cell.angle_alpha   90.00
_cell.angle_beta   90.00
_cell.angle_gamma   90.00
#
_symmetry.space_group_name_H-M   'P 1'
#
loop_
_entity.id
_entity.type
_entity.pdbx_description
1 polymer ?
#
loop_
_entity_poly.entity_id
_entity_poly.type
_entity_poly.pdbx_seq_one_letter_code
_entity_poly.pdbx_strand_id
1 'polypeptide(L)'
;MNKLIIIVLLTLLISSCTDINQMENSFAKIENLKKENDSLKKIVADIESKYVFDSISFREIYSKDNKYERNAEFNVELLVVGYNPNKSYFVKFDSLVDGKKINPDTLNQSNGGFKFKTKLTEKENIIRIDMNVENEYGQKKMGTLLETIRIKN
;
A
#
# COMPACT_ATOMS: atom_id res chain seq x y z
N MET A 1 42.12 7.81 62.87
CA MET A 1 42.29 7.20 61.53
C MET A 1 41.06 6.41 61.06
N ASN A 2 40.51 5.47 61.86
CA ASN A 2 39.39 4.61 61.40
C ASN A 2 38.13 5.36 60.89
N LYS A 3 37.71 6.45 61.54
CA LYS A 3 36.51 7.20 61.11
C LYS A 3 36.67 7.86 59.73
N LEU A 4 37.88 8.32 59.40
CA LEU A 4 38.18 9.02 58.14
C LEU A 4 38.23 8.03 56.97
N ILE A 5 38.76 6.83 57.20
CA ILE A 5 38.75 5.72 56.23
C ILE A 5 37.31 5.29 55.90
N ILE A 6 36.44 5.20 56.91
CA ILE A 6 35.03 4.83 56.70
C ILE A 6 34.29 5.86 55.85
N ILE A 7 34.51 7.15 56.08
CA ILE A 7 33.88 8.22 55.29
C ILE A 7 34.33 8.17 53.83
N VAL A 8 35.63 7.98 53.58
CA VAL A 8 36.18 7.85 52.22
C VAL A 8 35.61 6.61 51.52
N LEU A 9 35.51 5.48 52.22
CA LEU A 9 34.89 4.27 51.67
C LEU A 9 33.42 4.48 51.32
N LEU A 10 32.66 5.18 52.17
CA LEU A 10 31.25 5.48 51.92
C LEU A 10 31.06 6.36 50.68
N THR A 11 31.89 7.39 50.52
CA THR A 11 31.82 8.28 49.35
C THR A 11 32.15 7.56 48.06
N LEU A 12 33.12 6.64 48.07
CA LEU A 12 33.47 5.82 46.88
C LEU A 12 32.33 4.87 46.49
N LEU A 13 31.66 4.25 47.47
CA LEU A 13 30.53 3.36 47.22
C LEU A 13 29.30 4.09 46.65
N ILE A 14 29.02 5.31 47.12
CA ILE A 14 27.91 6.13 46.62
C ILE A 14 28.18 6.62 45.18
N SER A 15 29.41 7.07 44.89
CA SER A 15 29.79 7.50 43.54
C SER A 15 29.80 6.34 42.54
N SER A 16 30.30 5.16 42.91
CA SER A 16 30.28 4.00 42.01
C SER A 16 28.85 3.53 41.67
N CYS A 17 27.91 3.69 42.60
CA CYS A 17 26.52 3.28 42.38
C CYS A 17 25.77 4.23 41.44
N THR A 18 26.10 5.53 41.47
CA THR A 18 25.48 6.53 40.59
C THR A 18 25.95 6.37 39.13
N ASP A 19 27.24 6.11 38.91
CA ASP A 19 27.79 5.86 37.57
C ASP A 19 27.22 4.59 36.92
N ILE A 20 27.07 3.50 37.68
CA ILE A 20 26.48 2.24 37.20
C ILE A 20 25.03 2.44 36.77
N ASN A 21 24.21 3.09 37.59
CA ASN A 21 22.79 3.35 37.27
C ASN A 21 22.63 4.27 36.04
N GLN A 22 23.49 5.27 35.89
CA GLN A 22 23.48 6.16 34.73
C GLN A 22 23.92 5.43 33.45
N MET A 23 24.91 4.55 33.56
CA MET A 23 25.40 3.73 32.46
C MET A 23 24.33 2.71 32.01
N GLU A 24 23.70 1.98 32.93
CA GLU A 24 22.61 1.04 32.64
C GLU A 24 21.42 1.72 31.96
N ASN A 25 20.99 2.88 32.47
CA ASN A 25 19.93 3.67 31.84
C ASN A 25 20.29 4.14 30.43
N SER A 26 21.56 4.50 30.21
CA SER A 26 22.06 4.91 28.89
C SER A 26 22.10 3.73 27.92
N PHE A 27 22.51 2.54 28.38
CA PHE A 27 22.49 1.32 27.59
C PHE A 27 21.06 0.91 27.19
N ALA A 28 20.13 0.92 28.13
CA ALA A 28 18.72 0.62 27.86
C ALA A 28 18.13 1.60 26.83
N LYS A 29 18.48 2.89 26.93
CA LYS A 29 18.06 3.90 25.95
C LYS A 29 18.67 3.65 24.57
N ILE A 30 19.97 3.32 24.50
CA ILE A 30 20.64 2.99 23.24
C ILE A 30 20.01 1.74 22.60
N GLU A 31 19.69 0.72 23.39
CA GLU A 31 19.04 -0.49 22.89
C GLU A 31 17.65 -0.21 22.34
N ASN A 32 16.85 0.61 23.03
CA ASN A 32 15.54 1.03 22.54
C ASN A 32 15.65 1.84 21.24
N LEU A 33 16.58 2.78 21.16
CA LEU A 33 16.81 3.57 19.94
C LEU A 33 17.26 2.69 18.77
N LYS A 34 18.08 1.66 19.02
CA LYS A 34 18.47 0.68 17.99
C LYS A 34 17.26 -0.11 17.50
N LYS A 35 16.42 -0.63 18.41
CA LYS A 35 15.19 -1.36 18.05
C LYS A 35 14.24 -0.50 17.22
N GLU A 36 14.06 0.77 17.60
CA GLU A 36 13.25 1.72 16.83
C GLU A 36 13.83 1.98 15.44
N ASN A 37 15.15 2.21 15.35
CA ASN A 37 15.84 2.42 14.08
C ASN A 37 15.72 1.21 13.15
N ASP A 38 15.88 -0.01 13.68
CA ASP A 38 15.77 -1.25 12.91
C ASP A 38 14.33 -1.47 12.43
N SER A 39 13.34 -1.14 13.26
CA SER A 39 11.93 -1.15 12.86
C SER A 39 11.64 -0.16 11.74
N LEU A 40 12.19 1.06 11.82
CA LEU A 40 12.03 2.08 10.77
C LEU A 40 12.68 1.63 9.47
N LYS A 41 13.90 1.08 9.52
CA LYS A 41 14.57 0.53 8.33
C LYS A 41 13.75 -0.57 7.67
N LYS A 42 13.14 -1.45 8.48
CA LYS A 42 12.25 -2.50 7.97
C LYS A 42 11.03 -1.91 7.27
N ILE A 43 10.36 -0.92 7.89
CA ILE A 43 9.22 -0.24 7.27
C ILE A 43 9.62 0.44 5.96
N VAL A 44 10.78 1.12 5.93
CA VAL A 44 11.28 1.77 4.71
C VAL A 44 11.55 0.74 3.62
N ALA A 45 12.22 -0.37 3.93
CA ALA A 45 12.45 -1.44 2.96
C ALA A 45 11.12 -2.07 2.46
N ASP A 46 10.14 -2.22 3.34
CA ASP A 46 8.80 -2.71 2.99
C ASP A 46 8.03 -1.70 2.11
N ILE A 47 8.25 -0.39 2.29
CA ILE A 47 7.68 0.66 1.43
C ILE A 47 8.39 0.69 0.07
N GLU A 48 9.72 0.64 0.03
CA GLU A 48 10.51 0.68 -1.21
C GLU A 48 10.23 -0.52 -2.13
N SER A 49 9.91 -1.68 -1.54
CA SER A 49 9.54 -2.89 -2.28
C SER A 49 8.07 -2.93 -2.73
N LYS A 50 7.23 -1.98 -2.29
CA LYS A 50 5.80 -1.92 -2.62
C LYS A 50 5.46 -0.67 -3.43
N TYR A 51 4.44 -0.77 -4.27
CA TYR A 51 3.89 0.40 -4.95
C TYR A 51 3.05 1.24 -3.96
N VAL A 52 3.59 2.38 -3.52
CA VAL A 52 2.91 3.35 -2.64
C VAL A 52 2.58 4.60 -3.43
N PHE A 53 1.27 4.93 -3.49
CA PHE A 53 0.76 6.08 -4.23
C PHE A 53 0.16 7.15 -3.32
N ASP A 54 0.48 8.41 -3.63
CA ASP A 54 -0.06 9.58 -2.93
C ASP A 54 -1.51 9.86 -3.32
N SER A 55 -1.89 9.51 -4.56
CA SER A 55 -3.30 9.53 -4.99
C SER A 55 -3.60 8.41 -5.98
N ILE A 56 -4.87 7.99 -5.98
CA ILE A 56 -5.38 6.92 -6.83
C ILE A 56 -6.63 7.41 -7.53
N SER A 57 -6.79 7.07 -8.81
CA SER A 57 -7.98 7.37 -9.59
C SER A 57 -8.43 6.15 -10.39
N PHE A 58 -9.73 6.06 -10.62
CA PHE A 58 -10.33 5.07 -11.51
C PHE A 58 -10.78 5.76 -12.78
N ARG A 59 -10.52 5.14 -13.92
CA ARG A 59 -10.92 5.63 -15.23
C ARG A 59 -11.57 4.53 -16.03
N GLU A 60 -12.65 4.88 -16.70
CA GLU A 60 -13.39 3.99 -17.58
C GLU A 60 -13.13 4.38 -19.04
N ILE A 61 -12.91 3.38 -19.89
CA ILE A 61 -12.75 3.56 -21.33
C ILE A 61 -13.71 2.61 -22.03
N TYR A 62 -14.76 3.18 -22.60
CA TYR A 62 -15.74 2.44 -23.40
C TYR A 62 -15.18 2.12 -24.78
N SER A 63 -15.39 0.89 -25.26
CA SER A 63 -14.99 0.54 -26.62
C SER A 63 -15.79 1.34 -27.65
N LYS A 64 -15.09 1.85 -28.66
CA LYS A 64 -15.70 2.51 -29.84
C LYS A 64 -16.61 1.57 -30.63
N ASP A 65 -16.42 0.26 -30.49
CA ASP A 65 -17.17 -0.77 -31.22
C ASP A 65 -18.43 -1.23 -30.47
N ASN A 66 -18.72 -0.65 -29.30
CA ASN A 66 -19.92 -0.97 -28.54
C ASN A 66 -21.18 -0.62 -29.33
N LYS A 67 -22.05 -1.62 -29.51
CA LYS A 67 -23.38 -1.44 -30.08
C LYS A 67 -24.42 -1.56 -28.98
N TYR A 68 -25.51 -0.81 -29.12
CA TYR A 68 -26.61 -0.78 -28.16
C TYR A 68 -27.80 -1.57 -28.70
N GLU A 69 -27.55 -2.76 -29.24
CA GLU A 69 -28.53 -3.62 -29.89
C GLU A 69 -28.67 -4.93 -29.10
N ARG A 70 -29.78 -5.66 -29.30
CA ARG A 70 -29.97 -6.95 -28.64
C ARG A 70 -28.89 -7.94 -29.06
N ASN A 71 -28.33 -8.63 -28.08
CA ASN A 71 -27.22 -9.58 -28.17
C ASN A 71 -25.88 -8.98 -28.60
N ALA A 72 -25.76 -7.65 -28.70
CA ALA A 72 -24.48 -7.00 -28.92
C ALA A 72 -23.55 -7.20 -27.72
N GLU A 73 -22.26 -7.27 -27.99
CA GLU A 73 -21.23 -7.25 -26.96
C GLU A 73 -20.93 -5.81 -26.54
N PHE A 74 -20.95 -5.57 -25.24
CA PHE A 74 -20.55 -4.33 -24.62
C PHE A 74 -19.23 -4.53 -23.87
N ASN A 75 -18.28 -3.63 -24.11
CA ASN A 75 -16.92 -3.70 -23.61
C ASN A 75 -16.53 -2.38 -22.93
N VAL A 76 -16.00 -2.48 -21.71
CA VAL A 76 -15.40 -1.35 -21.00
C VAL A 76 -14.05 -1.78 -20.43
N GLU A 77 -13.06 -0.88 -20.49
CA GLU A 77 -11.76 -1.04 -19.86
C GLU A 77 -11.68 -0.13 -18.63
N LEU A 78 -11.42 -0.71 -17.47
CA LEU A 78 -11.27 -0.01 -16.20
C LEU A 78 -9.78 0.12 -15.87
N LEU A 79 -9.29 1.34 -15.72
CA LEU A 79 -7.91 1.63 -15.38
C LEU A 79 -7.83 2.14 -13.95
N VAL A 80 -6.84 1.64 -13.21
CA VAL A 80 -6.43 2.24 -11.94
C VAL A 80 -5.13 3.00 -12.14
N VAL A 81 -5.15 4.30 -11.86
CA VAL A 81 -4.00 5.19 -12.07
C VAL A 81 -3.53 5.72 -10.73
N GLY A 82 -2.25 5.47 -10.41
CA GLY A 82 -1.58 5.96 -9.22
C GLY A 82 -0.67 7.14 -9.55
N TYR A 83 -0.70 8.20 -8.73
CA TYR A 83 0.15 9.37 -8.91
C TYR A 83 0.96 9.66 -7.66
N ASN A 84 2.24 9.98 -7.86
CA ASN A 84 3.12 10.65 -6.89
C ASN A 84 3.55 12.01 -7.51
N PRO A 85 3.83 13.06 -6.71
CA PRO A 85 4.06 14.44 -7.17
C PRO A 85 5.06 14.59 -8.31
N ASN A 86 6.05 13.69 -8.40
CA ASN A 86 7.11 13.74 -9.40
C ASN A 86 7.04 12.62 -10.45
N LYS A 87 6.10 11.67 -10.34
CA LYS A 87 5.98 10.50 -11.23
C LYS A 87 4.54 9.96 -11.24
N SER A 88 3.95 9.81 -12.42
CA SER A 88 2.68 9.10 -12.61
C SER A 88 2.98 7.64 -12.95
N TYR A 89 2.32 6.69 -12.30
CA TYR A 89 2.50 5.27 -12.55
C TYR A 89 1.19 4.62 -12.94
N PHE A 90 1.24 3.82 -14.00
CA PHE A 90 0.15 2.92 -14.32
C PHE A 90 0.24 1.71 -13.40
N VAL A 91 -0.81 1.41 -12.63
CA VAL A 91 -0.78 0.33 -11.62
C VAL A 91 -1.43 -0.91 -12.22
N LYS A 92 -0.61 -1.92 -12.52
CA LYS A 92 -1.12 -3.27 -12.72
C LYS A 92 -1.43 -3.83 -11.34
N PHE A 93 -2.71 -3.88 -10.97
CA PHE A 93 -3.13 -4.66 -9.83
C PHE A 93 -2.95 -6.13 -10.18
N ASP A 94 -2.37 -6.89 -9.24
CA ASP A 94 -2.33 -8.35 -9.34
C ASP A 94 -3.78 -8.85 -9.37
N SER A 95 -4.31 -9.08 -10.57
CA SER A 95 -5.45 -9.99 -10.72
C SER A 95 -4.99 -11.33 -10.16
N LEU A 96 -5.57 -11.75 -9.04
CA LEU A 96 -5.44 -13.11 -8.55
C LEU A 96 -6.03 -14.04 -9.63
N VAL A 97 -5.18 -14.60 -10.48
CA VAL A 97 -5.50 -15.79 -11.25
C VAL A 97 -5.09 -16.96 -10.36
N ASP A 98 -6.08 -17.72 -9.89
CA ASP A 98 -5.87 -18.92 -9.06
C ASP A 98 -5.04 -18.70 -7.78
N GLY A 99 -5.19 -17.54 -7.13
CA GLY A 99 -4.63 -17.30 -5.79
C GLY A 99 -3.11 -17.13 -5.70
N LYS A 100 -2.39 -17.03 -6.83
CA LYS A 100 -0.92 -16.86 -6.85
C LYS A 100 -0.52 -15.46 -7.32
N LYS A 101 0.28 -14.76 -6.51
CA LYS A 101 0.96 -13.50 -6.87
C LYS A 101 2.09 -13.80 -7.85
N ILE A 102 2.09 -13.17 -9.02
CA ILE A 102 3.19 -13.28 -10.00
C ILE A 102 3.95 -11.97 -9.99
N ASN A 103 5.22 -12.00 -9.54
CA ASN A 103 6.12 -10.85 -9.56
C ASN A 103 6.52 -10.53 -11.02
N PRO A 104 6.18 -9.35 -11.58
CA PRO A 104 6.46 -9.04 -12.98
C PRO A 104 7.77 -8.24 -13.11
N ASP A 105 8.90 -8.82 -12.72
CA ASP A 105 10.21 -8.18 -12.90
C ASP A 105 10.67 -8.11 -14.38
N THR A 106 9.86 -8.58 -15.34
CA THR A 106 10.16 -8.49 -16.79
C THR A 106 8.88 -8.38 -17.64
N LEU A 107 8.07 -7.34 -17.45
CA LEU A 107 6.96 -7.06 -18.37
C LEU A 107 7.11 -5.71 -19.06
N ASN A 108 7.48 -5.77 -20.35
CA ASN A 108 7.24 -4.70 -21.29
C ASN A 108 5.77 -4.25 -21.19
N GLN A 109 5.56 -2.95 -21.12
CA GLN A 109 4.26 -2.30 -20.95
C GLN A 109 3.13 -2.99 -21.72
N SER A 110 2.13 -3.47 -20.98
CA SER A 110 0.79 -3.69 -21.50
C SER A 110 -0.20 -3.36 -20.39
N ASN A 111 -0.62 -2.10 -20.42
CA ASN A 111 -1.76 -1.44 -19.78
C ASN A 111 -2.54 -2.29 -18.78
N GLY A 112 -2.30 -2.12 -17.48
CA GLY A 112 -3.09 -2.77 -16.41
C GLY A 112 -4.53 -2.23 -16.28
N GLY A 113 -5.23 -2.18 -17.42
CA GLY A 113 -6.67 -2.05 -17.50
C GLY A 113 -7.33 -3.41 -17.32
N PHE A 114 -8.42 -3.41 -16.57
CA PHE A 114 -9.33 -4.54 -16.44
C PHE A 114 -10.39 -4.44 -17.53
N LYS A 115 -10.43 -5.39 -18.45
CA LYS A 115 -11.45 -5.44 -19.48
C LYS A 115 -12.67 -6.19 -18.98
N PHE A 116 -13.81 -5.51 -18.97
CA PHE A 116 -15.11 -6.11 -18.70
C PHE A 116 -15.89 -6.24 -20.01
N LYS A 117 -16.50 -7.40 -20.21
CA LYS A 117 -17.30 -7.72 -21.40
C LYS A 117 -18.62 -8.36 -20.97
N THR A 118 -19.73 -7.89 -21.51
CA THR A 118 -21.06 -8.47 -21.30
C THR A 118 -21.88 -8.47 -22.59
N LYS A 119 -22.93 -9.28 -22.65
CA LYS A 119 -23.92 -9.27 -23.73
C LYS A 119 -25.17 -8.52 -23.29
N LEU A 120 -25.71 -7.69 -24.17
CA LEU A 120 -26.95 -6.95 -23.90
C LEU A 120 -28.16 -7.82 -24.23
N THR A 121 -28.76 -8.46 -23.22
CA THR A 121 -29.91 -9.36 -23.40
C THR A 121 -31.23 -8.69 -23.04
N GLU A 122 -31.20 -7.83 -22.02
CA GLU A 122 -32.38 -7.17 -21.48
C GLU A 122 -32.61 -5.78 -22.11
N LYS A 123 -33.84 -5.26 -22.03
CA LYS A 123 -34.13 -3.88 -22.46
C LYS A 123 -33.26 -2.87 -21.71
N GLU A 124 -33.02 -3.13 -20.43
CA GLU A 124 -32.11 -2.38 -19.56
C GLU A 124 -31.13 -3.37 -18.93
N ASN A 125 -29.84 -3.20 -19.20
CA ASN A 125 -28.77 -4.04 -18.65
C ASN A 125 -28.01 -3.22 -17.62
N ILE A 126 -27.97 -3.70 -16.38
CA ILE A 126 -27.27 -3.01 -15.29
C ILE A 126 -25.86 -3.61 -15.17
N ILE A 127 -24.85 -2.75 -15.28
CA ILE A 127 -23.46 -3.09 -14.97
C ILE A 127 -23.14 -2.49 -13.60
N ARG A 128 -22.66 -3.34 -12.69
CA ARG A 128 -22.12 -2.92 -11.41
C ARG A 128 -20.74 -3.53 -11.22
N ILE A 129 -19.73 -2.69 -11.02
CA ILE A 129 -18.35 -3.12 -10.78
C ILE A 129 -17.81 -2.37 -9.58
N ASP A 130 -17.50 -3.10 -8.52
CA ASP A 130 -16.86 -2.56 -7.32
C ASP A 130 -15.33 -2.65 -7.48
N MET A 131 -14.65 -1.54 -7.27
CA MET A 131 -13.20 -1.39 -7.35
C MET A 131 -12.66 -1.08 -5.95
N ASN A 132 -11.73 -1.90 -5.47
CA ASN A 132 -11.10 -1.73 -4.17
C ASN A 132 -9.58 -1.76 -4.32
N VAL A 133 -8.93 -0.71 -3.82
CA VAL A 133 -7.49 -0.60 -3.71
C VAL A 133 -7.13 -0.47 -2.24
N GLU A 134 -6.46 -1.50 -1.73
CA GLU A 134 -5.96 -1.54 -0.37
C GLU A 134 -4.43 -1.39 -0.36
N ASN A 135 -3.94 -0.53 0.53
CA ASN A 135 -2.52 -0.36 0.79
C ASN A 135 -2.32 -0.09 2.29
N GLU A 136 -1.25 -0.64 2.86
CA GLU A 136 -0.91 -0.47 4.28
C GLU A 136 -0.27 0.90 4.55
N TYR A 137 0.50 1.42 3.60
CA TYR A 137 1.34 2.61 3.77
C TYR A 137 0.92 3.79 2.87
N GLY A 138 0.15 3.53 1.81
CA GLY A 138 -0.32 4.53 0.84
C GLY A 138 -1.82 4.81 0.93
N GLN A 139 -2.33 5.56 -0.05
CA GLN A 139 -3.77 5.78 -0.12
C GLN A 139 -4.54 4.49 -0.43
N LYS A 140 -5.67 4.36 0.27
CA LYS A 140 -6.71 3.38 -0.04
C LYS A 140 -7.78 4.07 -0.88
N LYS A 141 -8.38 3.33 -1.82
CA LYS A 141 -9.49 3.87 -2.61
C LYS A 141 -10.52 2.81 -2.93
N MET A 142 -11.77 3.16 -2.71
CA MET A 142 -12.92 2.35 -3.11
C MET A 142 -13.77 3.16 -4.08
N GLY A 143 -14.42 2.48 -5.02
CA GLY A 143 -15.31 3.09 -5.97
C GLY A 143 -16.21 2.05 -6.61
N THR A 144 -17.36 2.47 -7.09
CA THR A 144 -18.30 1.60 -7.80
C THR A 144 -18.64 2.27 -9.13
N LEU A 145 -18.42 1.53 -10.22
CA LEU A 145 -19.07 1.84 -11.49
C LEU A 145 -20.47 1.22 -11.46
N LEU A 146 -21.49 2.06 -11.60
CA LEU A 146 -22.87 1.63 -11.77
C LEU A 146 -23.43 2.29 -13.03
N GLU A 147 -23.70 1.50 -14.06
CA GLU A 147 -24.22 1.98 -15.33
C GLU A 147 -25.44 1.17 -15.76
N THR A 148 -26.41 1.84 -16.40
CA THR A 148 -27.57 1.18 -17.00
C THR A 148 -27.53 1.41 -18.50
N ILE A 149 -27.41 0.32 -19.25
CA ILE A 149 -27.32 0.32 -20.71
C ILE A 149 -28.65 -0.09 -21.30
N ARG A 150 -29.24 0.81 -22.07
CA ARG A 150 -30.51 0.57 -22.77
C ARG A 150 -30.26 0.10 -24.20
N ILE A 151 -30.92 -0.98 -24.59
CA ILE A 151 -30.97 -1.38 -26.00
C ILE A 151 -31.80 -0.35 -26.77
N LYS A 152 -31.26 0.16 -27.86
CA LYS A 152 -31.97 0.97 -28.84
C LYS A 152 -32.76 0.02 -29.75
N ASN A 153 -34.06 0.28 -29.85
CA ASN A 153 -34.94 -0.39 -30.81
C ASN A 153 -34.69 0.13 -32.22
#